data_AF-H1KMR7-F1
#
_entry.id   AF-H1KMR7-F1
#
_cell.length_a   1.000
_cell.length_b   1.000
_cell.length_c   1.000
_cell.angle_alpha   90.00
_cell.angle_beta   90.00
_cell.angle_gamma   90.00
#
_symmetry.space_group_name_H-M   'P 1'
#
loop_
_entity.id
_entity.type
_entity.pdbx_description
1 polymer ?
#
loop_
_entity_poly.entity_id
_entity_poly.type
_entity_poly.pdbx_seq_one_letter_code
_entity_poly.pdbx_strand_id
1 'polypeptide(L)'
;MLAKRYGVSTETFRKWRKRGPDDEIGERLEWDRPIVGVQRVFVQDPEMPRPRVAWCSHYAHRSYAHEHHGDLHLYGRSHGRLPGTRTRTRTSTSLDVGVDCWDWTPVRLEAILKRIAETPETDPVA
;
A
#
# COMPACT_ATOMS: atom_id res chain seq x y z
N MET A 1 -7.34 -26.83 -7.21
CA MET A 1 -6.22 -26.64 -6.25
C MET A 1 -5.41 -25.36 -6.52
N LEU A 2 -6.04 -24.18 -6.66
CA LEU A 2 -5.31 -22.92 -6.92
C LEU A 2 -5.87 -21.69 -6.19
N ALA A 3 -6.82 -21.87 -5.26
CA ALA A 3 -7.45 -20.77 -4.52
C ALA A 3 -6.81 -20.50 -3.15
N LYS A 4 -5.75 -21.24 -2.76
CA LYS A 4 -5.12 -21.14 -1.43
C LYS A 4 -3.88 -20.24 -1.36
N ARG A 5 -3.38 -19.69 -2.48
CA ARG A 5 -2.10 -18.94 -2.51
C ARG A 5 -2.25 -17.43 -2.60
N TYR A 6 -3.41 -16.93 -3.02
CA TYR A 6 -3.69 -15.50 -3.10
C TYR A 6 -5.07 -15.29 -2.50
N GLY A 7 -5.11 -14.82 -1.25
CA GLY A 7 -6.35 -14.51 -0.56
C GLY A 7 -7.08 -13.41 -1.30
N VAL A 8 -7.97 -13.79 -2.21
CA VAL A 8 -9.03 -12.92 -2.70
C VAL A 8 -9.97 -12.75 -1.52
N SER A 9 -9.76 -11.68 -0.75
CA SER A 9 -10.72 -11.26 0.25
C SER A 9 -11.74 -10.38 -0.46
N THR A 10 -12.92 -10.93 -0.71
CA THR A 10 -14.13 -10.13 -0.94
C THR A 10 -14.68 -9.56 0.38
N GLU A 11 -14.03 -9.82 1.52
CA GLU A 11 -14.44 -9.23 2.80
C GLU A 11 -14.06 -7.75 2.86
N THR A 12 -15.08 -6.93 3.12
CA THR A 12 -14.90 -5.55 3.56
C THR A 12 -14.19 -5.55 4.92
N PHE A 13 -12.89 -5.27 4.90
CA PHE A 13 -12.10 -5.10 6.12
C PHE A 13 -12.55 -3.86 6.87
N ARG A 14 -12.94 -3.99 8.15
CA ARG A 14 -13.37 -2.83 8.95
C ARG A 14 -12.19 -2.15 9.64
N LYS A 15 -11.26 -2.91 10.24
CA LYS A 15 -10.13 -2.32 10.98
C LYS A 15 -8.92 -3.27 11.06
N TRP A 16 -7.79 -2.85 10.51
CA TRP A 16 -6.53 -3.59 10.56
C TRP A 16 -5.31 -2.66 10.68
N ARG A 17 -4.14 -3.20 11.05
CA ARG A 17 -2.91 -2.43 11.28
C ARG A 17 -1.66 -3.14 10.74
N LYS A 18 -0.69 -2.34 10.29
CA LYS A 18 0.68 -2.79 9.93
C LYS A 18 1.59 -2.64 11.15
N ARG A 19 2.43 -3.64 11.40
CA ARG A 19 3.40 -3.60 12.50
C ARG A 19 4.45 -2.52 12.25
N GLY A 20 4.57 -1.58 13.18
CA GLY A 20 5.68 -0.64 13.27
C GLY A 20 6.71 -1.09 14.33
N PRO A 21 7.86 -0.40 14.44
CA PRO A 21 8.85 -0.70 15.46
C PRO A 21 8.38 -0.38 16.88
N ASP A 22 7.42 0.54 17.02
CA ASP A 22 6.89 1.03 18.31
C ASP A 22 5.46 0.52 18.57
N ASP A 23 5.11 -0.67 18.07
CA ASP A 23 3.71 -1.14 17.99
C ASP A 23 3.19 -1.90 19.22
N GLU A 24 3.90 -1.84 20.36
CA GLU A 24 3.60 -2.62 21.57
C GLU A 24 2.18 -2.38 22.12
N ILE A 25 1.68 -1.14 22.02
CA ILE A 25 0.31 -0.79 22.43
C ILE A 25 -0.68 -1.26 21.36
N GLY A 26 -0.32 -1.13 20.09
CA GLY A 26 -1.14 -1.55 18.96
C GLY A 26 -1.45 -3.04 19.02
N GLU A 27 -0.46 -3.87 19.33
CA GLU A 27 -0.60 -5.33 19.44
C GLU A 27 -1.61 -5.80 20.48
N ARG A 28 -1.91 -4.96 21.48
CA ARG A 28 -2.85 -5.28 22.56
C ARG A 28 -4.30 -4.95 22.23
N LEU A 29 -4.55 -4.25 21.11
CA LEU A 29 -5.89 -3.86 20.70
C LEU A 29 -6.61 -5.01 19.98
N GLU A 30 -7.93 -5.02 20.07
CA GLU A 30 -8.79 -5.92 19.32
C GLU A 30 -8.78 -5.52 17.84
N TRP A 31 -7.99 -6.25 17.05
CA TRP A 31 -7.97 -6.14 15.60
C TRP A 31 -8.76 -7.29 14.98
N ASP A 32 -9.38 -7.02 13.84
CA ASP A 32 -10.08 -8.05 13.07
C ASP A 32 -9.14 -9.19 12.62
N ARG A 33 -7.82 -8.93 12.59
CA ARG A 33 -6.76 -9.88 12.21
C ARG A 33 -5.44 -9.59 12.93
N PRO A 34 -4.53 -10.57 13.02
CA PRO A 34 -3.18 -10.35 13.54
C PRO A 34 -2.45 -9.22 12.81
N ILE A 35 -1.66 -8.45 13.55
CA ILE A 35 -0.80 -7.41 12.99
C ILE A 35 0.36 -8.07 12.24
N VAL A 36 0.49 -7.73 10.96
CA VAL A 36 1.55 -8.24 10.07
C VAL A 36 2.51 -7.13 9.65
N GLY A 37 3.77 -7.48 9.36
CA GLY A 37 4.76 -6.50 8.84
C GLY A 37 4.53 -6.12 7.38
N VAL A 38 3.91 -7.01 6.61
CA VAL A 38 3.52 -6.80 5.22
C VAL A 38 2.15 -7.41 5.00
N GLN A 39 1.26 -6.67 4.35
CA GLN A 39 -0.04 -7.17 3.89
C GLN A 39 -0.14 -6.98 2.37
N ARG A 40 -0.66 -7.97 1.66
CA ARG A 40 -1.15 -7.78 0.29
C ARG A 40 -2.67 -7.73 0.32
N VAL A 41 -3.24 -6.67 -0.25
CA VAL A 41 -4.69 -6.45 -0.29
C VAL A 41 -5.12 -6.35 -1.73
N PHE A 42 -6.09 -7.16 -2.14
CA PHE A 42 -6.76 -7.01 -3.43
C PHE A 42 -7.87 -5.96 -3.25
N VAL A 43 -7.89 -4.96 -4.13
CA VAL A 43 -8.89 -3.89 -4.10
C VAL A 43 -9.59 -3.83 -5.45
N GLN A 44 -10.91 -3.82 -5.40
CA GLN A 44 -11.79 -3.68 -6.55
C GLN A 44 -13.07 -2.96 -6.09
N ASP A 45 -13.10 -1.65 -6.26
CA ASP A 45 -14.34 -0.89 -6.09
C ASP A 45 -15.19 -1.01 -7.36
N PRO A 46 -16.53 -0.88 -7.27
CA PRO A 46 -17.42 -1.04 -8.43
C PRO A 46 -17.08 -0.11 -9.61
N GLU A 47 -16.55 1.07 -9.31
CA GLU A 47 -16.18 2.09 -10.29
C GLU A 47 -14.78 1.86 -10.91
N MET A 48 -14.02 0.90 -10.39
CA MET A 48 -12.67 0.61 -10.91
C MET A 48 -12.73 -0.25 -12.18
N PRO A 49 -12.03 0.15 -13.26
CA PRO A 49 -12.05 -0.60 -14.52
C PRO A 49 -11.36 -1.97 -14.41
N ARG A 50 -10.49 -2.15 -13.42
CA ARG A 50 -9.80 -3.42 -13.14
C ARG A 50 -9.32 -3.49 -11.69
N PRO A 51 -9.16 -4.71 -11.14
CA PRO A 51 -8.64 -4.89 -9.79
C PRO A 51 -7.19 -4.43 -9.69
N ARG A 52 -6.84 -3.98 -8.50
CA ARG A 52 -5.47 -3.62 -8.10
C ARG A 52 -5.06 -4.42 -6.89
N VAL A 53 -3.76 -4.57 -6.70
CA VAL A 53 -3.18 -5.15 -5.49
C VAL A 53 -2.36 -4.09 -4.81
N ALA A 54 -2.62 -3.84 -3.52
CA ALA A 54 -1.80 -3.01 -2.67
C ALA A 54 -0.85 -3.89 -1.84
N TRP A 55 0.45 -3.72 -2.04
CA TRP A 55 1.50 -4.25 -1.20
C TRP A 55 1.83 -3.22 -0.10
N CYS A 56 1.35 -3.52 1.10
CA CYS A 56 1.29 -2.63 2.23
C CYS A 56 2.38 -2.99 3.24
N SER A 57 3.38 -2.12 3.44
CA SER A 57 4.34 -2.25 4.55
C SER A 57 4.37 -0.96 5.37
N HIS A 58 4.92 -1.01 6.59
CA HIS A 58 5.16 0.19 7.38
C HIS A 58 6.33 1.01 6.81
N TYR A 59 7.36 0.35 6.28
CA TYR A 59 8.54 0.98 5.71
C TYR A 59 8.44 1.13 4.20
N ALA A 60 9.17 2.09 3.64
CA ALA A 60 9.38 2.22 2.20
C ALA A 60 10.42 1.21 1.71
N HIS A 61 10.02 0.29 0.86
CA HIS A 61 10.90 -0.73 0.27
C HIS A 61 11.36 -0.29 -1.11
N ARG A 62 12.66 -0.46 -1.37
CA ARG A 62 13.23 -0.20 -2.72
C ARG A 62 12.77 -1.24 -3.74
N SER A 63 12.56 -2.47 -3.29
CA SER A 63 11.99 -3.55 -4.08
C SER A 63 10.95 -4.30 -3.27
N TYR A 64 9.87 -4.72 -3.94
CA TYR A 64 8.76 -5.42 -3.29
C TYR A 64 8.14 -6.48 -4.19
N ALA A 65 7.41 -7.40 -3.59
CA ALA A 65 6.81 -8.52 -4.32
C ALA A 65 5.86 -7.99 -5.40
N HIS A 66 6.01 -8.51 -6.62
CA HIS A 66 5.20 -8.15 -7.79
C HIS A 66 5.29 -6.68 -8.25
N GLU A 67 6.35 -5.96 -7.89
CA GLU A 67 6.55 -4.58 -8.34
C GLU A 67 6.55 -4.41 -9.87
N HIS A 68 7.04 -5.41 -10.62
CA HIS A 68 7.03 -5.37 -12.09
C HIS A 68 5.66 -5.73 -12.69
N HIS A 69 4.75 -6.29 -11.90
CA HIS A 69 3.42 -6.71 -12.32
C HIS A 69 2.32 -5.70 -11.97
N GLY A 70 2.66 -4.58 -11.34
CA GLY A 70 1.75 -3.45 -11.14
C GLY A 70 1.04 -3.36 -9.79
N ASP A 71 1.54 -4.13 -8.82
CA ASP A 71 1.18 -3.97 -7.41
C ASP A 71 1.58 -2.55 -6.94
N LEU A 72 0.71 -1.92 -6.17
CA LEU A 72 0.92 -0.61 -5.55
C LEU A 72 1.69 -0.80 -4.24
N HIS A 73 2.87 -0.23 -4.09
CA HIS A 73 3.53 -0.21 -2.79
C HIS A 73 3.06 0.97 -1.94
N LEU A 74 2.31 0.69 -0.87
CA LEU A 74 1.84 1.71 0.07
C LEU A 74 2.59 1.60 1.39
N TYR A 75 3.32 2.64 1.75
CA TYR A 75 4.16 2.70 2.94
C TYR A 75 3.81 3.86 3.88
N GLY A 76 4.45 3.90 5.04
CA GLY A 76 4.42 5.04 5.95
C GLY A 76 5.83 5.34 6.45
N ARG A 77 5.94 5.80 7.71
CA ARG A 77 7.19 6.00 8.48
C ARG A 77 8.13 7.09 7.97
N SER A 78 8.15 7.38 6.67
CA SER A 78 8.99 8.43 6.10
C SER A 78 8.54 9.84 6.44
N HIS A 79 7.29 10.04 6.87
CA HIS A 79 6.74 11.38 7.12
C HIS A 79 6.86 12.29 5.89
N GLY A 80 6.60 11.75 4.70
CA GLY A 80 6.73 12.47 3.43
C GLY A 80 8.17 12.79 3.00
N ARG A 81 9.18 12.35 3.75
CA ARG A 81 10.61 12.59 3.42
C ARG A 81 11.11 11.74 2.26
N LEU A 82 10.38 10.70 1.87
CA LEU A 82 10.70 9.87 0.71
C LEU A 82 9.69 10.17 -0.40
N PRO A 83 10.15 10.47 -1.62
CA PRO A 83 9.25 10.68 -2.73
C PRO A 83 8.56 9.37 -3.11
N GLY A 84 7.30 9.47 -3.53
CA GLY A 84 6.64 8.37 -4.24
C GLY A 84 7.36 8.06 -5.55
N THR A 85 7.19 6.85 -6.04
CA THR A 85 7.76 6.43 -7.33
C THR A 85 6.65 6.14 -8.32
N ARG A 86 6.86 6.58 -9.57
CA ARG A 86 6.10 6.14 -10.73
C ARG A 86 7.09 5.93 -11.86
N THR A 87 7.22 4.70 -12.34
CA THR A 87 8.13 4.42 -13.45
C THR A 87 7.35 4.21 -14.74
N ARG A 88 7.90 4.66 -15.88
CA ARG A 88 7.30 4.47 -17.21
C ARG A 88 7.50 3.04 -17.74
N THR A 89 8.65 2.46 -17.42
CA THR A 89 9.14 1.17 -17.94
C THR A 89 8.84 -0.02 -17.04
N ARG A 90 8.76 0.21 -15.72
CA ARG A 90 8.23 -0.77 -14.76
C ARG A 90 6.83 -0.34 -14.35
N THR A 91 5.95 -1.29 -14.08
CA THR A 91 4.65 -1.00 -13.45
C THR A 91 4.79 -0.66 -11.95
N SER A 92 6.02 -0.42 -11.47
CA SER A 92 6.33 -0.18 -10.07
C SER A 92 5.85 1.21 -9.68
N THR A 93 5.01 1.26 -8.65
CA THR A 93 4.44 2.50 -8.13
C THR A 93 4.43 2.44 -6.62
N SER A 94 4.94 3.49 -5.98
CA SER A 94 4.98 3.57 -4.53
C SER A 94 4.55 4.94 -4.01
N LEU A 95 3.92 4.97 -2.82
CA LEU A 95 3.45 6.20 -2.22
C LEU A 95 3.40 6.11 -0.68
N ASP A 96 3.77 7.21 -0.03
CA ASP A 96 3.56 7.39 1.41
C ASP A 96 2.07 7.64 1.71
N VAL A 97 1.50 6.78 2.53
CA VAL A 97 0.12 6.84 3.04
C VAL A 97 0.06 7.06 4.55
N GLY A 98 1.17 7.52 5.15
CA GLY A 98 1.18 8.02 6.53
C GLY A 98 0.20 9.17 6.70
N VAL A 99 -0.61 9.15 7.77
CA VAL A 99 -1.71 10.11 7.96
C VAL A 99 -1.25 11.57 7.97
N ASP A 100 -0.02 11.82 8.41
CA ASP A 100 0.63 13.13 8.40
C ASP A 100 0.91 13.66 6.98
N CYS A 101 0.93 12.80 5.97
CA CYS A 101 0.99 13.18 4.55
C CYS A 101 -0.39 13.45 3.92
N TRP A 102 -1.47 13.29 4.69
CA TRP A 102 -2.87 13.32 4.24
C TRP A 102 -3.76 14.06 5.23
N ASP A 103 -3.30 15.23 5.69
CA ASP A 103 -4.04 16.14 6.58
C ASP A 103 -4.54 15.47 7.87
N TRP A 104 -3.78 14.49 8.37
CA TRP A 104 -4.12 13.68 9.55
C TRP A 104 -5.42 12.88 9.39
N THR A 105 -5.79 12.56 8.15
CA THR A 105 -6.97 11.76 7.82
C THR A 105 -6.60 10.45 7.10
N PRO A 106 -7.40 9.38 7.24
CA PRO A 106 -7.25 8.20 6.41
C PRO A 106 -7.46 8.54 4.93
N VAL A 107 -6.57 8.04 4.07
CA VAL A 107 -6.63 8.29 2.63
C VAL A 107 -7.43 7.21 1.90
N ARG A 108 -8.24 7.63 0.92
CA ARG A 108 -8.98 6.74 0.02
C ARG A 108 -8.14 6.27 -1.17
N LEU A 109 -8.51 5.14 -1.77
CA LEU A 109 -7.79 4.60 -2.93
C LEU A 109 -7.82 5.56 -4.12
N GLU A 110 -8.93 6.25 -4.40
CA GLU A 110 -8.98 7.16 -5.55
C GLU A 110 -7.98 8.32 -5.40
N ALA A 111 -7.86 8.85 -4.17
CA ALA A 111 -6.90 9.92 -3.86
C ALA A 111 -5.44 9.44 -3.98
N ILE A 112 -5.15 8.20 -3.54
CA ILE A 112 -3.83 7.56 -3.75
C ILE A 112 -3.51 7.47 -5.24
N LEU A 113 -4.44 6.92 -6.04
CA LEU A 113 -4.25 6.72 -7.47
C LEU A 113 -4.07 8.06 -8.21
N LYS A 114 -4.83 9.07 -7.83
CA LYS A 114 -4.69 10.44 -8.34
C LYS A 114 -3.29 11.00 -8.06
N ARG A 115 -2.83 10.92 -6.80
CA ARG A 115 -1.50 11.42 -6.42
C ARG A 115 -0.37 10.65 -7.12
N ILE A 116 -0.50 9.34 -7.31
CA ILE A 116 0.45 8.55 -8.11
C ILE A 116 0.50 9.05 -9.55
N ALA A 117 -0.64 9.33 -10.18
CA ALA A 117 -0.67 9.85 -11.55
C ALA A 117 0.01 11.23 -11.67
N GLU A 118 -0.10 12.06 -10.64
CA GLU A 118 0.55 13.38 -10.53
C GLU A 118 2.06 13.27 -10.22
N THR A 119 2.53 12.17 -9.61
CA THR A 119 3.95 11.96 -9.33
C THR A 119 4.76 11.97 -10.64
N PRO A 120 5.84 12.78 -10.72
CA PRO A 120 6.74 12.78 -11.85
C PRO A 120 7.31 11.39 -12.09
N GLU A 121 7.49 11.03 -13.36
CA GLU A 121 8.15 9.77 -13.65
C GLU A 121 9.60 9.80 -13.22
N THR A 122 10.01 8.71 -12.57
CA THR A 122 11.40 8.50 -12.19
C THR A 122 12.04 7.62 -13.24
N ASP A 123 13.09 8.10 -13.90
CA ASP A 123 13.89 7.26 -14.78
C ASP A 123 14.64 6.22 -13.95
N PRO A 124 14.69 4.94 -14.38
CA PRO A 124 15.31 3.87 -13.61
C PRO A 124 16.85 3.93 -13.60
N VAL A 125 17.46 5.05 -14.03
CA VAL A 125 18.91 5.21 -14.17
C VAL A 125 19.32 6.58 -13.62
N ALA A 126 19.68 6.58 -12.34
CA ALA A 126 20.59 7.53 -11.71
C ALA A 126 21.42 6.75 -10.67
#